data_AF-A0A813GM58-F1
#
_entry.id   AF-A0A813GM58-F1
#
_cell.length_a   1.000
_cell.length_b   1.000
_cell.length_c   1.000
_cell.angle_alpha   90.00
_cell.angle_beta   90.00
_cell.angle_gamma   90.00
#
_symmetry.space_group_name_H-M   'P 1'
#
loop_
_entity.id
_entity.type
_entity.pdbx_description
1 polymer ?
#
loop_
_entity_poly.entity_id
_entity_poly.type
_entity_poly.pdbx_seq_one_letter_code
_entity_poly.pdbx_strand_id
1 'polypeptide(L)'
;MVGWQIRSVRRKLLAARMVPVVAMWALSQLHQVPSQQVQPMWHQEVVGTGCVQSRWECRSAACPTVDRSWMAATFTHHTASFPRVFSDNGGSAAAAVQQHSHAQAQANPSAAIKSLEAAYARLPQGDAFDSVRMEIQQKIVSAKRFITTSKPLGVQLDSCRSAVQRAENRMTKAEESIAAAQIQLQEADVDRTRLLIELSQLGAQVATTPFQYPSNSVESMFSALANVLADMKSSPIAPPSLIEDAENHMACLMSGIQAISQMAQASVTSESGAGGTIDDELATGPDAASTVSGRSLRRAASEPYDPLLRRTSLRVKTPVAAAGFYSTLPGAAPEPG
;
A
#
# COMPACT_ATOMS: atom_id res chain seq x y z
N MET A 1 20.39 -24.74 15.39
CA MET A 1 20.60 -23.87 14.20
C MET A 1 19.41 -23.82 13.23
N VAL A 2 18.51 -24.81 13.19
CA VAL A 2 17.37 -24.86 12.24
C VAL A 2 16.31 -23.76 12.45
N GLY A 3 16.12 -23.29 13.68
CA GLY A 3 15.09 -22.28 14.01
C GLY A 3 15.31 -20.87 13.41
N TRP A 4 16.52 -20.54 12.97
CA TRP A 4 16.83 -19.24 12.35
C TRP A 4 16.44 -19.17 10.88
N GLN A 5 16.59 -20.28 10.15
CA GLN A 5 16.22 -20.40 8.74
C GLN A 5 14.70 -20.24 8.54
N ILE A 6 13.89 -20.87 9.40
CA ILE A 6 12.42 -20.82 9.32
C ILE A 6 11.87 -19.39 9.54
N ARG A 7 12.48 -18.61 10.43
CA ARG A 7 12.06 -17.21 10.70
C ARG A 7 12.40 -16.26 9.54
N SER A 8 13.49 -16.52 8.82
CA SER A 8 13.90 -15.72 7.66
C SER A 8 12.96 -15.93 6.47
N VAL A 9 12.63 -17.18 6.17
CA VAL A 9 11.71 -17.54 5.07
C VAL A 9 10.30 -16.97 5.32
N ARG A 10 9.81 -17.03 6.57
CA ARG A 10 8.49 -16.49 6.92
C ARG A 10 8.40 -14.96 6.78
N ARG A 11 9.49 -14.23 7.03
CA ARG A 11 9.55 -12.77 6.80
C ARG A 11 9.56 -12.42 5.32
N LYS A 12 10.28 -13.18 4.49
CA LYS A 12 10.31 -12.97 3.04
C LYS A 12 8.95 -13.26 2.39
N LEU A 13 8.24 -14.30 2.84
CA LEU A 13 6.87 -14.61 2.39
C LEU A 13 5.83 -13.55 2.80
N LEU A 14 5.96 -12.96 3.99
CA LEU A 14 5.07 -11.88 4.43
C LEU A 14 5.33 -10.57 3.68
N ALA A 15 6.59 -10.25 3.35
CA ALA A 15 6.93 -9.10 2.53
C ALA A 15 6.37 -9.24 1.10
N ALA A 16 6.52 -10.42 0.48
CA ALA A 16 5.99 -10.68 -0.87
C ALA A 16 4.46 -10.58 -0.96
N ARG A 17 3.73 -10.88 0.12
CA ARG A 17 2.26 -10.78 0.15
C ARG A 17 1.72 -9.35 0.32
N MET A 18 2.50 -8.40 0.82
CA MET A 18 2.02 -7.02 1.03
C MET A 18 2.23 -6.10 -0.19
N VAL A 19 3.15 -6.43 -1.09
CA VAL A 19 3.41 -5.66 -2.33
C VAL A 19 2.15 -5.45 -3.20
N PRO A 20 1.32 -6.46 -3.49
CA PRO A 20 0.15 -6.25 -4.36
C PRO A 20 -0.95 -5.40 -3.71
N VAL A 21 -1.07 -5.42 -2.37
CA VAL A 21 -2.11 -4.65 -1.65
C VAL A 21 -1.77 -3.16 -1.62
N VAL A 22 -0.49 -2.82 -1.44
CA VAL A 22 -0.03 -1.42 -1.49
C VAL A 22 -0.08 -0.87 -2.92
N ALA A 23 0.26 -1.71 -3.92
CA ALA A 23 0.16 -1.33 -5.33
C ALA A 23 -1.29 -1.06 -5.77
N MET A 24 -2.26 -1.90 -5.36
CA MET A 24 -3.68 -1.65 -5.65
C MET A 24 -4.21 -0.38 -4.97
N TRP A 25 -3.77 -0.07 -3.75
CA TRP A 25 -4.15 1.16 -3.07
C TRP A 25 -3.58 2.41 -3.76
N ALA A 26 -2.33 2.35 -4.24
CA ALA A 26 -1.71 3.44 -5.00
C ALA A 26 -2.37 3.66 -6.37
N LEU A 27 -2.73 2.59 -7.09
CA LEU A 27 -3.46 2.65 -8.36
C LEU A 27 -4.87 3.24 -8.21
N SER A 28 -5.53 2.99 -7.07
CA SER A 28 -6.85 3.57 -6.77
C SER A 28 -6.81 5.08 -6.52
N GLN A 29 -5.67 5.65 -6.10
CA GLN A 29 -5.51 7.08 -5.88
C GLN A 29 -5.19 7.85 -7.17
N LEU A 30 -4.55 7.20 -8.15
CA LEU A 30 -4.26 7.81 -9.46
C LEU A 30 -5.49 8.05 -10.33
N HIS A 31 -6.60 7.35 -10.08
CA HIS A 31 -7.88 7.55 -10.79
C HIS A 31 -8.74 8.70 -10.26
N GLN A 32 -8.31 9.41 -9.19
CA GLN A 32 -9.05 10.53 -8.60
C GLN A 32 -8.49 11.91 -8.95
N VAL A 33 -7.68 12.03 -10.02
CA VAL A 33 -7.31 13.35 -10.55
C VAL A 33 -8.45 13.88 -11.42
N PRO A 34 -9.17 14.94 -11.01
CA PRO A 34 -10.18 15.55 -11.87
C PRO A 34 -9.49 16.10 -13.12
N SER A 35 -9.97 15.65 -14.27
CA SER A 35 -9.57 16.08 -15.61
C SER A 35 -9.79 17.59 -15.75
N GLN A 36 -8.76 18.38 -15.47
CA GLN A 36 -8.71 19.77 -15.92
C GLN A 36 -8.40 19.78 -17.41
N GLN A 37 -9.39 20.28 -18.14
CA GLN A 37 -9.44 20.50 -19.57
C GLN A 37 -8.34 21.48 -19.98
N VAL A 38 -7.22 20.96 -20.52
CA VAL A 38 -6.19 21.77 -21.17
C VAL A 38 -6.67 22.06 -22.59
N GLN A 39 -6.99 23.32 -22.88
CA GLN A 39 -7.26 23.75 -24.26
C GLN A 39 -5.96 23.85 -25.07
N PRO A 40 -5.94 23.39 -26.34
CA PRO A 40 -4.83 23.59 -27.24
C PRO A 40 -4.90 24.99 -27.86
N MET A 41 -3.94 25.85 -27.52
CA MET A 41 -3.75 27.15 -28.18
C MET A 41 -2.83 26.94 -29.39
N TRP A 42 -3.40 26.98 -30.60
CA TRP A 42 -2.63 27.00 -31.85
C TRP A 42 -2.37 28.44 -32.31
N HIS A 43 -1.12 28.65 -32.74
CA HIS A 43 -0.57 29.69 -33.63
C HIS A 43 -0.82 31.18 -33.40
N GLN A 44 0.29 31.91 -33.20
CA GLN A 44 0.59 33.07 -34.05
C GLN A 44 2.11 33.22 -34.23
N GLU A 45 2.58 32.97 -35.45
CA GLU A 45 3.91 33.39 -35.92
C GLU A 45 4.01 34.91 -35.87
N VAL A 46 5.05 35.43 -35.21
CA VAL A 46 5.54 36.78 -35.44
C VAL A 46 7.03 36.68 -35.72
N VAL A 47 7.38 36.93 -36.97
CA VAL A 47 8.73 37.23 -37.43
C VAL A 47 9.17 38.55 -36.79
N GLY A 48 10.28 38.52 -36.06
CA GLY A 48 10.84 39.70 -35.41
C GLY A 48 12.27 39.48 -34.95
N THR A 49 13.21 39.76 -35.84
CA THR A 49 14.64 39.93 -35.52
C THR A 49 14.83 41.02 -34.47
N GLY A 50 15.47 40.73 -33.34
CA GLY A 50 15.82 41.77 -32.38
C GLY A 50 16.33 41.27 -31.04
N CYS A 51 17.62 41.44 -30.81
CA CYS A 51 18.36 41.20 -29.58
C CYS A 51 17.73 41.93 -28.37
N VAL A 52 17.30 41.21 -27.31
CA VAL A 52 17.13 41.78 -25.95
C VAL A 52 17.38 40.73 -24.85
N GLN A 53 18.55 40.87 -24.25
CA GLN A 53 18.92 40.62 -22.86
C GLN A 53 17.73 40.58 -21.86
N SER A 54 17.48 39.45 -21.21
CA SER A 54 16.52 39.33 -20.09
C SER A 54 17.11 38.38 -19.05
N ARG A 55 17.65 38.87 -17.93
CA ARG A 55 16.94 39.31 -16.72
C ARG A 55 16.16 38.15 -16.08
N TRP A 56 16.84 37.45 -15.18
CA TRP A 56 16.24 36.46 -14.28
C TRP A 56 15.34 37.16 -13.27
N GLU A 57 14.07 37.36 -13.63
CA GLU A 57 13.04 37.74 -12.66
C GLU A 57 12.59 36.49 -11.88
N CYS A 58 13.10 36.37 -10.65
CA CYS A 58 12.51 35.57 -9.60
C CYS A 58 11.04 35.97 -9.42
N ARG A 59 10.11 35.21 -10.01
CA ARG A 59 8.71 35.21 -9.58
C ARG A 59 8.62 34.47 -8.24
N SER A 60 8.74 35.25 -7.18
CA SER A 60 8.30 34.92 -5.84
C SER A 60 6.80 34.62 -5.87
N ALA A 61 6.46 33.33 -5.95
CA ALA A 61 5.13 32.87 -5.60
C ALA A 61 4.86 33.20 -4.12
N ALA A 62 3.69 33.78 -3.89
CA ALA A 62 3.23 34.31 -2.62
C ALA A 62 3.46 33.34 -1.44
N CYS A 63 4.32 33.75 -0.50
CA CYS A 63 4.28 33.20 0.85
C CYS A 63 2.98 33.64 1.51
N PRO A 64 2.10 32.74 1.98
CA PRO A 64 0.98 33.15 2.81
C PRO A 64 1.55 33.71 4.12
N THR A 65 1.33 35.00 4.34
CA THR A 65 1.51 35.67 5.62
C THR A 65 0.61 34.97 6.64
N VAL A 66 1.23 34.15 7.49
CA VAL A 66 0.57 33.57 8.66
C VAL A 66 0.23 34.73 9.60
N ASP A 67 -1.05 35.07 9.65
CA ASP A 67 -1.61 36.06 10.55
C ASP A 67 -1.32 35.67 12.01
N ARG A 68 -0.54 36.53 12.69
CA ARG A 68 -0.01 36.32 14.04
C ARG A 68 -0.90 37.00 15.09
N SER A 69 -2.21 37.07 14.84
CA SER A 69 -3.18 37.78 15.67
C SER A 69 -3.61 37.05 16.97
N TRP A 70 -3.11 35.83 17.24
CA TRP A 70 -3.54 35.03 18.39
C TRP A 70 -2.65 35.13 19.66
N MET A 71 -1.62 35.98 19.70
CA MET A 71 -0.72 36.10 20.87
C MET A 71 -1.06 37.22 21.86
N ALA A 72 -2.29 37.74 21.87
CA ALA A 72 -2.75 38.71 22.86
C ALA A 72 -3.95 38.18 23.65
N ALA A 73 -3.76 37.07 24.37
CA ALA A 73 -4.66 36.67 25.43
C ALA A 73 -4.06 37.08 26.78
N THR A 74 -4.68 38.11 27.35
CA THR A 74 -4.53 38.67 28.68
C THR A 74 -4.19 37.63 29.76
N PHE A 75 -3.01 37.80 30.36
CA PHE A 75 -2.62 37.11 31.59
C PHE A 75 -3.25 37.85 32.78
N THR A 76 -4.52 37.55 33.09
CA THR A 76 -5.17 38.02 34.32
C THR A 76 -4.89 37.03 35.44
N HIS A 77 -4.11 37.46 36.43
CA HIS A 77 -3.97 36.77 37.70
C HIS A 77 -5.30 36.83 38.47
N HIS A 78 -6.11 35.76 38.41
CA HIS A 78 -7.17 35.54 39.38
C HIS A 78 -6.61 34.84 40.62
N THR A 79 -6.12 35.62 41.59
CA THR A 79 -6.04 35.20 42.99
C THR A 79 -7.43 35.31 43.60
N ALA A 80 -8.26 34.30 43.38
CA ALA A 80 -9.56 34.20 44.02
C ALA A 80 -9.39 33.65 45.45
N SER A 81 -9.39 34.56 46.42
CA SER A 81 -9.77 34.27 47.80
C SER A 81 -11.25 33.87 47.83
N PHE A 82 -11.57 32.71 48.42
CA PHE A 82 -12.95 32.35 48.74
C PHE A 82 -13.13 32.08 50.24
N PRO A 83 -14.30 32.48 50.78
CA PRO A 83 -14.59 32.52 52.20
C PRO A 83 -14.97 31.14 52.75
N ARG A 84 -14.53 30.86 53.98
CA ARG A 84 -15.06 29.75 54.79
C ARG A 84 -16.50 30.07 55.19
N VAL A 85 -17.46 29.50 54.47
CA VAL A 85 -18.85 29.41 54.93
C VAL A 85 -18.94 28.18 55.83
N PHE A 86 -19.09 28.43 57.14
CA PHE A 86 -19.56 27.45 58.11
C PHE A 86 -21.00 27.09 57.74
N SER A 87 -21.26 25.83 57.40
CA SER A 87 -22.61 25.33 57.19
C SER A 87 -22.80 24.09 58.06
N ASP A 88 -23.76 24.19 58.97
CA ASP A 88 -24.05 23.21 59.99
C ASP A 88 -24.59 21.90 59.44
N ASN A 89 -24.24 20.85 60.18
CA ASN A 89 -24.44 19.43 59.93
C ASN A 89 -25.91 19.01 59.73
N GLY A 90 -26.14 18.17 58.72
CA GLY A 90 -27.44 17.52 58.55
C GLY A 90 -27.54 16.50 57.43
N GLY A 91 -26.53 15.65 57.24
CA GLY A 91 -26.67 14.43 56.44
C GLY A 91 -26.05 14.48 55.04
N SER A 92 -24.80 14.04 54.91
CA SER A 92 -24.31 13.48 53.65
C SER A 92 -22.97 12.75 53.83
N ALA A 93 -23.00 11.53 54.34
CA ALA A 93 -21.80 10.68 54.38
C ALA A 93 -21.29 10.32 52.96
N ALA A 94 -22.14 10.43 51.93
CA ALA A 94 -21.77 10.15 50.54
C ALA A 94 -21.01 11.30 49.84
N ALA A 95 -21.27 12.57 50.19
CA ALA A 95 -20.60 13.72 49.58
C ALA A 95 -19.13 13.87 50.02
N ALA A 96 -18.81 13.46 51.27
CA ALA A 96 -17.44 13.51 51.80
C ALA A 96 -16.46 12.58 51.05
N VAL A 97 -16.95 11.45 50.51
CA VAL A 97 -16.12 10.49 49.76
C VAL A 97 -15.69 11.05 48.41
N GLN A 98 -16.54 11.83 47.73
CA GLN A 98 -16.18 12.45 46.44
C GLN A 98 -15.17 13.59 46.61
N GLN A 99 -15.25 14.40 47.67
CA GLN A 99 -14.31 15.50 47.88
C GLN A 99 -12.87 15.05 48.21
N HIS A 100 -12.69 13.96 48.96
CA HIS A 100 -11.34 13.43 49.23
C HIS A 100 -10.63 12.90 47.98
N SER A 101 -11.37 12.35 47.02
CA SER A 101 -10.78 11.88 45.76
C SER A 101 -10.21 13.01 44.89
N HIS A 102 -10.78 14.22 44.97
CA HIS A 102 -10.31 15.38 44.20
C HIS A 102 -9.03 16.00 44.77
N ALA A 103 -8.87 16.06 46.10
CA ALA A 103 -7.65 16.59 46.72
C ALA A 103 -6.44 15.68 46.46
N GLN A 104 -6.63 14.37 46.48
CA GLN A 104 -5.56 13.40 46.22
C GLN A 104 -5.12 13.39 44.75
N ALA A 105 -6.04 13.73 43.82
CA ALA A 105 -5.74 13.86 42.39
C ALA A 105 -4.81 15.04 42.05
N GLN A 106 -4.82 16.10 42.87
CA GLN A 106 -3.92 17.25 42.68
C GLN A 106 -2.47 16.95 43.06
N ALA A 107 -2.25 16.07 44.06
CA ALA A 107 -0.91 15.72 44.53
C ALA A 107 -0.11 14.89 43.52
N ASN A 108 -0.79 14.07 42.70
CA ASN A 108 -0.16 13.15 41.75
C ASN A 108 -0.94 13.10 40.41
N PRO A 109 -0.83 14.13 39.55
CA PRO A 109 -1.59 14.21 38.31
C PRO A 109 -1.29 13.04 37.36
N SER A 110 -0.08 12.47 37.42
CA SER A 110 0.32 11.28 36.66
C SER A 110 -0.46 10.02 37.06
N ALA A 111 -0.78 9.85 38.34
CA ALA A 111 -1.58 8.72 38.81
C ALA A 111 -3.06 8.90 38.43
N ALA A 112 -3.56 10.13 38.50
CA ALA A 112 -4.91 10.48 38.07
C ALA A 112 -5.13 10.26 36.57
N ILE A 113 -4.13 10.57 35.73
CA ILE A 113 -4.21 10.26 34.29
C ILE A 113 -4.32 8.75 34.06
N LYS A 114 -3.51 7.94 34.76
CA LYS A 114 -3.57 6.47 34.61
C LYS A 114 -4.91 5.90 35.05
N SER A 115 -5.51 6.42 36.13
CA SER A 115 -6.82 5.96 36.59
C SER A 115 -7.93 6.36 35.62
N LEU A 116 -7.88 7.58 35.05
CA LEU A 116 -8.81 8.02 34.02
C LEU A 116 -8.66 7.24 32.71
N GLU A 117 -7.43 6.92 32.29
CA GLU A 117 -7.17 6.08 31.11
C GLU A 117 -7.71 4.65 31.32
N ALA A 118 -7.58 4.10 32.54
CA ALA A 118 -8.17 2.81 32.89
C ALA A 118 -9.71 2.85 32.92
N ALA A 119 -10.31 3.94 33.42
CA ALA A 119 -11.75 4.15 33.38
C ALA A 119 -12.27 4.25 31.94
N TYR A 120 -11.58 5.01 31.08
CA TYR A 120 -11.89 5.13 29.66
C TYR A 120 -11.87 3.76 28.94
N ALA A 121 -10.86 2.92 29.25
CA ALA A 121 -10.73 1.59 28.66
C ALA A 121 -11.82 0.60 29.12
N ARG A 122 -12.44 0.82 30.28
CA ARG A 122 -13.51 -0.04 30.82
C ARG A 122 -14.89 0.27 30.26
N LEU A 123 -15.10 1.46 29.68
CA LEU A 123 -16.39 1.81 29.10
C LEU A 123 -16.64 0.98 27.83
N PRO A 124 -17.88 0.48 27.59
CA PRO A 124 -18.24 -0.16 26.32
C PRO A 124 -18.15 0.84 25.15
N GLN A 125 -17.99 0.33 23.94
CA GLN A 125 -18.14 1.15 22.72
C GLN A 125 -19.63 1.24 22.39
N GLY A 126 -20.13 2.45 22.15
CA GLY A 126 -21.53 2.70 21.76
C GLY A 126 -21.98 4.10 22.15
N ASP A 127 -22.90 4.65 21.35
CA ASP A 127 -23.36 6.04 21.40
C ASP A 127 -23.86 6.47 22.79
N ALA A 128 -24.41 5.52 23.57
CA ALA A 128 -24.89 5.77 24.94
C ALA A 128 -23.78 6.18 25.92
N PHE A 129 -22.50 5.85 25.65
CA PHE A 129 -21.36 6.16 26.53
C PHE A 129 -20.43 7.23 25.94
N ASP A 130 -20.71 7.77 24.76
CA ASP A 130 -19.83 8.71 24.08
C ASP A 130 -19.68 10.02 24.85
N SER A 131 -20.75 10.51 25.47
CA SER A 131 -20.71 11.70 26.32
C SER A 131 -19.75 11.53 27.50
N VAL A 132 -19.80 10.39 28.19
CA VAL A 132 -18.94 10.05 29.32
C VAL A 132 -17.50 9.82 28.87
N ARG A 133 -17.29 9.15 27.72
CA ARG A 133 -15.97 8.96 27.10
C ARG A 133 -15.33 10.30 26.77
N MET A 134 -16.08 11.22 26.16
CA MET A 134 -15.64 12.57 25.85
C MET A 134 -15.28 13.36 27.11
N GLU A 135 -16.09 13.28 28.18
CA GLU A 135 -15.81 13.94 29.45
C GLU A 135 -14.51 13.41 30.09
N ILE A 136 -14.31 12.09 30.15
CA ILE A 136 -13.09 11.48 30.67
C ILE A 136 -11.88 11.90 29.82
N GLN A 137 -12.02 11.91 28.49
CA GLN A 137 -10.96 12.34 27.58
C GLN A 137 -10.59 13.81 27.80
N GLN A 138 -11.58 14.69 28.00
CA GLN A 138 -11.34 16.09 28.34
C GLN A 138 -10.60 16.24 29.68
N LYS A 139 -10.95 15.45 30.70
CA LYS A 139 -10.22 15.41 31.99
C LYS A 139 -8.79 14.92 31.85
N ILE A 140 -8.55 13.92 30.99
CA ILE A 140 -7.19 13.45 30.68
C ILE A 140 -6.38 14.57 29.99
N VAL A 141 -6.97 15.27 29.03
CA VAL A 141 -6.31 16.38 28.33
C VAL A 141 -6.00 17.54 29.27
N SER A 142 -6.94 17.92 30.14
CA SER A 142 -6.72 19.00 31.11
C SER A 142 -5.63 18.64 32.12
N ALA A 143 -5.62 17.40 32.64
CA ALA A 143 -4.56 16.92 33.53
C ALA A 143 -3.18 16.87 32.82
N LYS A 144 -3.12 16.44 31.56
CA LYS A 144 -1.88 16.47 30.75
C LYS A 144 -1.38 17.88 30.49
N ARG A 145 -2.29 18.83 30.24
CA ARG A 145 -1.95 20.26 30.12
C ARG A 145 -1.39 20.79 31.43
N PHE A 146 -2.04 20.50 32.56
CA PHE A 146 -1.58 20.92 33.88
C PHE A 146 -0.15 20.46 34.17
N ILE A 147 0.19 19.19 33.92
CA ILE A 147 1.56 18.66 34.06
C ILE A 147 2.55 19.39 33.15
N THR A 148 2.12 19.75 31.95
CA THR A 148 2.99 20.44 30.99
C THR A 148 3.25 21.87 31.43
N THR A 149 2.21 22.59 31.86
CA THR A 149 2.29 23.99 32.30
C THR A 149 2.96 24.14 33.66
N SER A 150 2.92 23.11 34.52
CA SER A 150 3.57 23.13 35.83
C SER A 150 5.10 22.95 35.77
N LYS A 151 5.66 22.60 34.60
CA LYS A 151 7.11 22.47 34.43
C LYS A 151 7.76 23.86 34.32
N PRO A 152 9.02 24.02 34.77
CA PRO A 152 9.74 25.28 34.57
C PRO A 152 9.93 25.56 33.08
N LEU A 153 9.93 26.85 32.70
CA LEU A 153 9.98 27.29 31.29
C LEU A 153 11.17 26.71 30.52
N GLY A 154 12.34 26.58 31.15
CA GLY A 154 13.53 25.98 30.52
C GLY A 154 13.29 24.54 30.04
N VAL A 155 12.66 23.71 30.88
CA VAL A 155 12.32 22.31 30.52
C VAL A 155 11.26 22.25 29.43
N GLN A 156 10.29 23.17 29.44
CA GLN A 156 9.29 23.26 28.37
C GLN A 156 9.94 23.61 27.02
N LEU A 157 10.88 24.55 27.02
CA LEU A 157 11.61 24.98 25.84
C LEU A 157 12.47 23.83 25.27
N ASP A 158 13.23 23.13 26.10
CA ASP A 158 14.05 22.00 25.67
C ASP A 158 13.19 20.85 25.13
N SER A 159 12.06 20.57 25.78
CA SER A 159 11.09 19.58 25.29
C SER A 159 10.52 19.98 23.93
N CYS A 160 10.24 21.28 23.71
CA CYS A 160 9.74 21.80 22.44
C CYS A 160 10.81 21.67 21.34
N ARG A 161 12.05 22.09 21.61
CA ARG A 161 13.20 21.90 20.68
C ARG A 161 13.37 20.45 20.28
N SER A 162 13.35 19.54 21.24
CA SER A 162 13.44 18.11 20.99
C SER A 162 12.26 17.58 20.16
N ALA A 163 11.05 18.12 20.36
CA ALA A 163 9.88 17.77 19.56
C ALA A 163 9.98 18.27 18.11
N VAL A 164 10.45 19.50 17.90
CA VAL A 164 10.73 20.08 16.58
C VAL A 164 11.77 19.25 15.85
N GLN A 165 12.91 18.97 16.48
CA GLN A 165 13.97 18.14 15.88
C GLN A 165 13.47 16.74 15.49
N ARG A 166 12.63 16.11 16.32
CA ARG A 166 11.99 14.82 15.95
C ARG A 166 11.01 14.97 14.79
N ALA A 167 10.32 16.09 14.68
CA ALA A 167 9.41 16.36 13.56
C ALA A 167 10.20 16.56 12.26
N GLU A 168 11.26 17.37 12.27
CA GLU A 168 12.18 17.56 11.15
C GLU A 168 12.78 16.22 10.70
N ASN A 169 13.29 15.41 11.63
CA ASN A 169 13.83 14.09 11.31
C ASN A 169 12.79 13.11 10.72
N ARG A 170 11.50 13.30 10.97
CA ARG A 170 10.44 12.51 10.33
C ARG A 170 10.12 13.05 8.94
N MET A 171 10.16 14.38 8.78
CA MET A 171 9.97 15.04 7.49
C MET A 171 11.07 14.63 6.51
N THR A 172 12.35 14.72 6.90
CA THR A 172 13.48 14.33 6.05
C THR A 172 13.40 12.85 5.63
N LYS A 173 13.07 11.95 6.57
CA LYS A 173 12.85 10.52 6.25
C LYS A 173 11.68 10.29 5.30
N ALA A 174 10.62 11.09 5.41
CA ALA A 174 9.49 11.01 4.50
C ALA A 174 9.91 11.49 3.10
N GLU A 175 10.66 12.59 3.00
CA GLU A 175 11.22 13.11 1.74
C GLU A 175 12.14 12.08 1.07
N GLU A 176 13.05 11.46 1.83
CA GLU A 176 13.91 10.37 1.34
C GLU A 176 13.09 9.19 0.79
N SER A 177 12.00 8.81 1.49
CA SER A 177 11.13 7.73 1.05
C SER A 177 10.35 8.08 -0.23
N ILE A 178 9.94 9.34 -0.39
CA ILE A 178 9.27 9.83 -1.60
C ILE A 178 10.26 9.82 -2.77
N ALA A 179 11.49 10.31 -2.57
CA ALA A 179 12.53 10.30 -3.60
C ALA A 179 12.85 8.86 -4.05
N ALA A 180 12.97 7.91 -3.11
CA ALA A 180 13.18 6.51 -3.44
C ALA A 180 12.01 5.91 -4.24
N ALA A 181 10.76 6.25 -3.89
CA ALA A 181 9.59 5.79 -4.64
C ALA A 181 9.52 6.39 -6.05
N GLN A 182 9.95 7.64 -6.23
CA GLN A 182 10.03 8.28 -7.55
C GLN A 182 11.04 7.60 -8.47
N ILE A 183 12.21 7.21 -7.93
CA ILE A 183 13.23 6.46 -8.69
C ILE A 183 12.66 5.11 -9.14
N GLN A 184 11.99 4.37 -8.25
CA GLN A 184 11.38 3.08 -8.60
C GLN A 184 10.29 3.22 -9.67
N LEU A 185 9.53 4.31 -9.65
CA LEU A 185 8.53 4.59 -10.68
C LEU A 185 9.18 4.84 -12.03
N GLN A 186 10.26 5.63 -12.07
CA GLN A 186 11.03 5.87 -13.30
C GLN A 186 11.64 4.57 -13.87
N GLU A 187 12.19 3.71 -13.01
CA GLU A 187 12.71 2.40 -13.43
C GLU A 187 11.60 1.52 -14.02
N ALA A 188 10.43 1.47 -13.38
CA ALA A 188 9.28 0.71 -13.90
C ALA A 188 8.76 1.24 -15.23
N ASP A 189 8.79 2.56 -15.46
CA ASP A 189 8.43 3.17 -16.74
C ASP A 189 9.43 2.80 -17.85
N VAL A 190 10.73 2.78 -17.55
CA VAL A 190 11.76 2.30 -18.49
C VAL A 190 11.51 0.84 -18.85
N ASP A 191 11.29 -0.03 -17.86
CA ASP A 191 10.99 -1.45 -18.09
C ASP A 191 9.72 -1.65 -18.91
N ARG A 192 8.66 -0.88 -18.63
CA ARG A 192 7.42 -0.90 -19.41
C ARG A 192 7.67 -0.55 -20.87
N THR A 193 8.40 0.53 -21.16
CA THR A 193 8.71 0.91 -22.55
C THR A 193 9.53 -0.15 -23.27
N ARG A 194 10.51 -0.76 -22.59
CA ARG A 194 11.28 -1.87 -23.11
C ARG A 194 10.39 -3.06 -23.47
N LEU A 195 9.51 -3.48 -22.57
CA LEU A 195 8.59 -4.61 -22.80
C LEU A 195 7.61 -4.34 -23.95
N LEU A 196 7.14 -3.09 -24.11
CA LEU A 196 6.30 -2.71 -25.25
C LEU A 196 7.04 -2.83 -26.58
N ILE A 197 8.33 -2.46 -26.61
CA ILE A 197 9.19 -2.64 -27.79
C ILE A 197 9.36 -4.13 -28.09
N GLU A 198 9.73 -4.94 -27.09
CA GLU A 198 9.89 -6.40 -27.23
C GLU A 198 8.59 -7.06 -27.73
N LEU A 199 7.44 -6.68 -27.19
CA LEU A 199 6.13 -7.15 -27.63
C LEU A 199 5.88 -6.78 -29.11
N SER A 200 6.16 -5.54 -29.51
CA SER A 200 5.99 -5.11 -30.90
C SER A 200 6.89 -5.89 -31.87
N GLN A 201 8.12 -6.20 -31.45
CA GLN A 201 9.07 -7.00 -32.23
C GLN A 201 8.61 -8.45 -32.38
N LEU A 202 8.14 -9.06 -31.28
CA LEU A 202 7.58 -10.42 -31.31
C LEU A 202 6.31 -10.47 -32.18
N GLY A 203 5.45 -9.45 -32.10
CA GLY A 203 4.29 -9.33 -32.97
C GLY A 203 4.67 -9.27 -34.45
N ALA A 204 5.70 -8.51 -34.80
CA ALA A 204 6.23 -8.47 -36.17
C ALA A 204 6.86 -9.81 -36.60
N GLN A 205 7.57 -10.51 -35.71
CA GLN A 205 8.11 -11.85 -35.99
C GLN A 205 7.00 -12.86 -36.26
N VAL A 206 5.92 -12.85 -35.47
CA VAL A 206 4.76 -13.73 -35.68
C VAL A 206 4.04 -13.41 -37.00
N ALA A 207 3.93 -12.13 -37.37
CA ALA A 207 3.32 -11.74 -38.65
C ALA A 207 4.18 -12.12 -39.87
N THR A 208 5.50 -12.13 -39.72
CA THR A 208 6.45 -12.42 -40.82
C THR A 208 6.82 -13.88 -40.94
N THR A 209 6.74 -14.64 -39.86
CA THR A 209 6.92 -16.09 -39.91
C THR A 209 5.66 -16.69 -40.53
N PRO A 210 5.71 -17.22 -41.77
CA PRO A 210 4.60 -18.00 -42.26
C PRO A 210 4.37 -19.11 -41.26
N PHE A 211 3.13 -19.27 -40.80
CA PHE A 211 2.76 -20.31 -39.86
C PHE A 211 3.00 -21.67 -40.54
N GLN A 212 4.23 -22.15 -40.49
CA GLN A 212 4.56 -23.52 -40.77
C GLN A 212 3.99 -24.29 -39.60
N TYR A 213 2.76 -24.76 -39.76
CA TYR A 213 2.33 -25.95 -39.05
C TYR A 213 3.47 -26.94 -39.22
N PRO A 214 4.12 -27.40 -38.14
CA PRO A 214 5.07 -28.47 -38.27
C PRO A 214 4.32 -29.58 -39.00
N SER A 215 4.72 -29.85 -40.23
CA SER A 215 4.20 -30.95 -41.04
C SER A 215 4.62 -32.30 -40.48
N ASN A 216 5.10 -32.32 -39.23
CA ASN A 216 4.85 -33.38 -38.26
C ASN A 216 3.33 -33.51 -38.10
N SER A 217 2.72 -33.98 -39.17
CA SER A 217 1.34 -34.37 -39.32
C SER A 217 0.96 -35.17 -38.08
N VAL A 218 -0.30 -35.10 -37.73
CA VAL A 218 -0.91 -36.06 -36.80
C VAL A 218 -0.45 -37.50 -37.14
N GLU A 219 -0.18 -37.80 -38.41
CA GLU A 219 0.43 -39.04 -38.91
C GLU A 219 1.88 -39.29 -38.44
N SER A 220 2.71 -38.26 -38.28
CA SER A 220 4.08 -38.39 -37.74
C SER A 220 4.07 -38.73 -36.26
N MET A 221 3.19 -38.10 -35.48
CA MET A 221 2.97 -38.49 -34.08
C MET A 221 2.42 -39.91 -33.97
N PHE A 222 1.51 -40.30 -34.87
CA PHE A 222 1.00 -41.67 -34.93
C PHE A 222 2.07 -42.67 -35.34
N SER A 223 2.95 -42.33 -36.28
CA SER A 223 4.07 -43.18 -36.67
C SER A 223 5.04 -43.39 -35.51
N ALA A 224 5.32 -42.33 -34.74
CA ALA A 224 6.16 -42.43 -33.55
C ALA A 224 5.53 -43.32 -32.46
N LEU A 225 4.23 -43.18 -32.19
CA LEU A 225 3.52 -44.01 -31.22
C LEU A 225 3.40 -45.47 -31.67
N ALA A 226 3.17 -45.71 -32.96
CA ALA A 226 3.13 -47.06 -33.53
C ALA A 226 4.49 -47.77 -33.39
N ASN A 227 5.60 -47.05 -33.57
CA ASN A 227 6.94 -47.59 -33.35
C ASN A 227 7.16 -47.96 -31.88
N VAL A 228 6.69 -47.14 -30.93
CA VAL A 228 6.78 -47.46 -29.49
C VAL A 228 5.97 -48.71 -29.14
N LEU A 229 4.77 -48.89 -29.71
CA LEU A 229 4.01 -50.13 -29.53
C LEU A 229 4.71 -51.35 -30.15
N ALA A 230 5.33 -51.20 -31.32
CA ALA A 230 6.11 -52.27 -31.95
C ALA A 230 7.32 -52.67 -31.08
N ASP A 231 7.99 -51.69 -30.47
CA ASP A 231 9.09 -51.92 -29.53
C ASP A 231 8.60 -52.59 -28.24
N MET A 232 7.45 -52.18 -27.71
CA MET A 232 6.83 -52.83 -26.54
C MET A 232 6.44 -54.29 -26.82
N LYS A 233 5.92 -54.58 -28.02
CA LYS A 233 5.55 -55.94 -28.45
C LYS A 233 6.75 -56.86 -28.67
N SER A 234 7.87 -56.29 -29.13
CA SER A 234 9.10 -57.05 -29.35
C SER A 234 9.90 -57.27 -28.06
N SER A 235 9.61 -56.50 -27.00
CA SER A 235 10.25 -56.66 -25.70
C SER A 235 9.70 -57.88 -24.94
N PRO A 236 10.54 -58.87 -24.58
CA PRO A 236 10.10 -60.05 -23.83
C PRO A 236 9.75 -59.75 -22.35
N ILE A 237 10.00 -58.52 -21.90
CA ILE A 237 9.81 -58.08 -20.51
C ILE A 237 8.42 -57.42 -20.33
N ALA A 238 7.80 -56.95 -21.41
CA ALA A 238 6.51 -56.27 -21.32
C ALA A 238 5.36 -57.27 -21.07
N PRO A 239 4.58 -57.11 -19.97
CA PRO A 239 3.44 -57.98 -19.72
C PRO A 239 2.35 -57.75 -20.78
N PRO A 240 1.68 -58.82 -21.27
CA PRO A 240 0.75 -58.73 -22.40
C PRO A 240 -0.46 -57.83 -22.11
N SER A 241 -0.91 -57.76 -20.85
CA SER A 241 -2.02 -56.89 -20.45
C SER A 241 -1.69 -55.40 -20.64
N LEU A 242 -0.44 -54.99 -20.45
CA LEU A 242 -0.02 -53.60 -20.58
C LEU A 242 0.07 -53.19 -22.06
N ILE A 243 0.39 -54.14 -22.95
CA ILE A 243 0.36 -53.92 -24.40
C ILE A 243 -1.09 -53.69 -24.86
N GLU A 244 -2.03 -54.50 -24.40
CA GLU A 244 -3.47 -54.36 -24.72
C GLU A 244 -4.04 -53.02 -24.22
N ASP A 245 -3.70 -52.63 -22.99
CA ASP A 245 -4.09 -51.31 -22.44
C ASP A 245 -3.51 -50.15 -23.26
N ALA A 246 -2.25 -50.25 -23.68
CA ALA A 246 -1.60 -49.23 -24.50
C ALA A 246 -2.25 -49.10 -25.89
N GLU A 247 -2.62 -50.23 -26.51
CA GLU A 247 -3.36 -50.26 -27.78
C GLU A 247 -4.73 -49.61 -27.64
N ASN A 248 -5.48 -49.94 -26.58
CA ASN A 248 -6.80 -49.39 -26.32
C ASN A 248 -6.74 -47.87 -26.09
N HIS A 249 -5.76 -47.39 -25.31
CA HIS A 249 -5.55 -45.96 -25.11
C HIS A 249 -5.15 -45.24 -26.40
N MET A 250 -4.30 -45.84 -27.23
CA MET A 250 -3.94 -45.28 -28.53
C MET A 250 -5.15 -45.21 -29.47
N ALA A 251 -5.97 -46.26 -29.54
CA ALA A 251 -7.20 -46.26 -30.34
C ALA A 251 -8.18 -45.19 -29.88
N CYS A 252 -8.38 -45.03 -28.57
CA CYS A 252 -9.24 -43.99 -28.00
C CYS A 252 -8.71 -42.58 -28.32
N LEU A 253 -7.40 -42.36 -28.21
CA LEU A 253 -6.76 -41.08 -28.51
C LEU A 253 -6.87 -40.75 -30.01
N MET A 254 -6.67 -41.73 -30.89
CA MET A 254 -6.86 -41.58 -32.35
C MET A 254 -8.30 -41.17 -32.67
N SER A 255 -9.28 -41.85 -32.10
CA SER A 255 -10.70 -41.53 -32.29
C SER A 255 -11.03 -40.11 -31.82
N GLY A 256 -10.46 -39.67 -30.69
CA GLY A 256 -10.67 -38.32 -30.16
C GLY A 256 -10.08 -37.23 -31.06
N ILE A 257 -8.85 -37.42 -31.55
CA ILE A 257 -8.21 -36.47 -32.47
C ILE A 257 -8.96 -36.39 -33.80
N GLN A 258 -9.41 -37.52 -34.34
CA GLN A 258 -10.23 -37.55 -35.56
C GLN A 258 -11.59 -36.86 -35.39
N ALA A 259 -12.23 -37.02 -34.24
CA ALA A 259 -13.48 -36.31 -33.94
C ALA A 259 -13.27 -34.79 -33.88
N ILE A 260 -12.21 -34.34 -33.19
CA ILE A 260 -11.89 -32.90 -33.09
C ILE A 260 -11.53 -32.33 -34.46
N SER A 261 -10.77 -33.06 -35.29
CA SER A 261 -10.41 -32.58 -36.63
C SER A 261 -11.62 -32.49 -37.56
N GLN A 262 -12.54 -33.46 -37.52
CA GLN A 262 -13.81 -33.40 -38.26
C GLN A 262 -14.68 -32.22 -37.81
N MET A 263 -14.78 -31.98 -36.50
CA MET A 263 -15.51 -30.82 -35.97
C MET A 263 -14.89 -29.49 -36.40
N ALA A 264 -13.56 -29.38 -36.35
CA ALA A 264 -12.84 -28.18 -36.80
C ALA A 264 -13.02 -27.93 -38.31
N GLN A 265 -13.01 -28.99 -39.13
CA GLN A 265 -13.29 -28.87 -40.57
C GLN A 265 -14.73 -28.43 -40.84
N ALA A 266 -15.71 -28.99 -40.11
CA ALA A 266 -17.11 -28.63 -40.24
C ALA A 266 -17.39 -27.17 -39.86
N SER A 267 -16.68 -26.62 -38.85
CA SER A 267 -16.81 -25.21 -38.47
C SER A 267 -16.25 -24.26 -39.54
N VAL A 268 -15.12 -24.61 -40.17
CA VAL A 268 -14.51 -23.78 -41.24
C VAL A 268 -15.42 -23.72 -42.47
N THR A 269 -16.10 -24.82 -42.81
CA THR A 269 -17.04 -24.84 -43.95
C THR A 269 -18.35 -24.10 -43.69
N SER A 270 -18.72 -23.85 -42.44
CA SER A 270 -20.00 -23.20 -42.10
C SER A 270 -19.96 -21.67 -42.16
N GLU A 271 -18.78 -21.04 -42.09
CA GLU A 271 -18.67 -19.56 -42.09
C GLU A 271 -18.54 -18.94 -43.49
N SER A 272 -18.28 -19.72 -44.55
CA SER A 272 -18.13 -19.19 -45.92
C SER A 272 -19.45 -18.93 -46.65
N GLY A 273 -20.61 -19.19 -46.04
CA GLY A 273 -21.93 -19.14 -46.69
C GLY A 273 -22.81 -17.94 -46.36
N ALA A 274 -22.44 -17.11 -45.38
CA ALA A 274 -23.22 -15.94 -44.96
C ALA A 274 -22.46 -14.64 -45.29
N GLY A 275 -22.08 -14.47 -46.56
CA GLY A 275 -21.87 -13.16 -47.15
C GLY A 275 -23.21 -12.42 -47.24
N GLY A 276 -23.79 -12.08 -46.09
CA GLY A 276 -24.83 -11.08 -46.00
C GLY A 276 -24.17 -9.75 -46.33
N THR A 277 -24.51 -9.19 -47.48
CA THR A 277 -24.30 -7.80 -47.83
C THR A 277 -24.93 -6.95 -46.72
N ILE A 278 -24.12 -6.53 -45.74
CA ILE A 278 -24.50 -5.40 -44.89
C ILE A 278 -24.28 -4.19 -45.79
N ASP A 279 -25.33 -3.86 -46.54
CA ASP A 279 -25.44 -2.59 -47.20
C ASP A 279 -25.23 -1.48 -46.14
N ASP A 280 -24.30 -0.62 -46.50
CA ASP A 280 -23.88 0.60 -45.86
C ASP A 280 -25.05 1.58 -45.76
N GLU A 281 -25.92 1.42 -44.75
CA GLU A 281 -26.92 2.44 -44.41
C GLU A 281 -26.38 3.40 -43.35
N LEU A 282 -25.89 4.50 -43.91
CA LEU A 282 -25.53 5.77 -43.33
C LEU A 282 -26.63 6.37 -42.43
N ALA A 283 -26.19 6.94 -41.30
CA ALA A 283 -26.79 8.05 -40.53
C ALA A 283 -27.94 7.77 -39.55
N THR A 284 -27.64 7.89 -38.24
CA THR A 284 -28.11 8.94 -37.29
C THR A 284 -28.09 8.41 -35.84
N GLY A 285 -27.43 9.13 -34.91
CA GLY A 285 -27.58 8.91 -33.45
C GLY A 285 -28.81 9.65 -32.90
N PRO A 286 -28.85 10.01 -31.59
CA PRO A 286 -28.45 9.30 -30.37
C PRO A 286 -29.70 8.95 -29.52
N ASP A 287 -29.50 8.52 -28.27
CA ASP A 287 -30.51 8.37 -27.20
C ASP A 287 -31.42 7.12 -27.20
N ALA A 288 -31.06 6.14 -26.36
CA ALA A 288 -32.03 5.45 -25.52
C ALA A 288 -31.31 4.67 -24.40
N ALA A 289 -31.52 5.13 -23.17
CA ALA A 289 -31.27 4.35 -21.96
C ALA A 289 -32.07 3.04 -22.03
N SER A 290 -31.39 1.90 -22.17
CA SER A 290 -32.00 0.59 -22.03
C SER A 290 -31.45 -0.14 -20.81
N THR A 291 -32.34 -0.23 -19.83
CA THR A 291 -32.18 -0.89 -18.54
C THR A 291 -32.09 -2.40 -18.74
N VAL A 292 -30.89 -2.97 -18.72
CA VAL A 292 -30.70 -4.42 -18.67
C VAL A 292 -30.67 -4.89 -17.22
N SER A 293 -31.82 -5.38 -16.79
CA SER A 293 -32.01 -6.24 -15.63
C SER A 293 -31.37 -7.61 -15.90
N GLY A 294 -30.41 -8.03 -15.07
CA GLY A 294 -29.71 -9.30 -15.28
C GLY A 294 -28.90 -9.79 -14.08
N ARG A 295 -29.56 -10.59 -13.24
CA ARG A 295 -29.01 -11.65 -12.36
C ARG A 295 -27.93 -11.28 -11.33
N SER A 296 -28.45 -10.92 -10.17
CA SER A 296 -27.83 -11.12 -8.85
C SER A 296 -27.45 -12.60 -8.62
N LEU A 297 -26.15 -12.89 -8.62
CA LEU A 297 -25.59 -14.05 -7.93
C LEU A 297 -25.29 -13.65 -6.48
N ARG A 298 -26.09 -14.20 -5.56
CA ARG A 298 -25.86 -14.14 -4.12
C ARG A 298 -24.70 -15.06 -3.73
N ARG A 299 -23.87 -14.55 -2.81
CA ARG A 299 -23.29 -15.25 -1.64
C ARG A 299 -21.95 -15.99 -1.82
N ALA A 300 -20.87 -15.36 -1.35
CA ALA A 300 -19.91 -15.99 -0.44
C ALA A 300 -19.39 -14.91 0.54
N ALA A 301 -19.26 -15.32 1.80
CA ALA A 301 -19.23 -14.48 2.98
C ALA A 301 -17.97 -13.62 3.13
N SER A 302 -18.17 -12.39 3.56
CA SER A 302 -17.15 -11.51 4.13
C SER A 302 -16.65 -12.09 5.46
N GLU A 303 -15.38 -12.46 5.52
CA GLU A 303 -14.70 -12.76 6.79
C GLU A 303 -14.62 -11.48 7.65
N PRO A 304 -14.84 -11.58 8.98
CA PRO A 304 -14.74 -10.44 9.88
C PRO A 304 -13.28 -9.99 10.04
N TYR A 305 -13.06 -8.71 9.76
CA TYR A 305 -11.81 -7.99 9.97
C TYR A 305 -11.48 -7.93 11.47
N ASP A 306 -10.35 -8.53 11.89
CA ASP A 306 -9.87 -8.55 13.27
C ASP A 306 -8.87 -7.39 13.54
N PRO A 307 -9.23 -6.35 14.31
CA PRO A 307 -8.39 -5.17 14.50
C PRO A 307 -7.27 -5.35 15.55
N LEU A 308 -7.03 -6.56 16.10
CA LEU A 308 -6.13 -6.74 17.25
C LEU A 308 -4.66 -7.09 16.92
N LEU A 309 -4.23 -7.11 15.66
CA LEU A 309 -2.86 -7.49 15.26
C LEU A 309 -1.95 -6.35 14.74
N ARG A 310 -2.08 -5.12 15.25
CA ARG A 310 -1.06 -4.08 15.02
C ARG A 310 -0.63 -3.34 16.28
N ARG A 311 0.10 -4.04 17.15
CA ARG A 311 1.06 -3.41 18.07
C ARG A 311 2.26 -4.31 18.38
N THR A 312 2.89 -4.88 17.36
CA THR A 312 4.28 -5.33 17.50
C THR A 312 5.21 -4.18 17.12
N SER A 313 5.62 -3.41 18.13
CA SER A 313 6.76 -2.51 18.03
C SER A 313 8.01 -3.33 17.66
N LEU A 314 8.38 -3.34 16.38
CA LEU A 314 9.68 -3.79 15.92
C LEU A 314 10.73 -2.78 16.40
N ARG A 315 11.26 -3.02 17.60
CA ARG A 315 12.47 -2.37 18.11
C ARG A 315 13.63 -2.90 17.27
N VAL A 316 13.96 -2.19 16.19
CA VAL A 316 15.20 -2.43 15.44
C VAL A 316 16.36 -2.08 16.37
N LYS A 317 17.02 -3.09 16.92
CA LYS A 317 18.36 -2.95 17.52
C LYS A 317 19.32 -2.74 16.35
N THR A 318 19.70 -1.50 16.09
CA THR A 318 20.93 -1.20 15.35
C THR A 318 22.11 -1.70 16.18
N PRO A 319 23.00 -2.56 15.63
CA PRO A 319 24.27 -2.83 16.28
C PRO A 319 25.10 -1.54 16.21
N VAL A 320 25.40 -0.97 17.38
CA VAL A 320 26.44 0.06 17.53
C VAL A 320 27.76 -0.65 17.23
N ALA A 321 28.29 -0.43 16.03
CA ALA A 321 29.67 -0.77 15.72
C ALA A 321 30.55 0.17 16.56
N ALA A 322 31.17 -0.39 17.59
CA ALA A 322 32.24 0.27 18.33
C ALA A 322 33.44 0.42 17.40
N ALA A 323 33.55 1.57 16.73
CA ALA A 323 34.78 2.00 16.09
C ALA A 323 35.76 2.43 17.20
N GLY A 324 36.49 1.46 17.73
CA GLY A 324 37.70 1.70 18.52
C GLY A 324 38.82 2.16 17.59
N PHE A 325 38.92 3.46 17.35
CA PHE A 325 40.11 4.07 16.76
C PHE A 325 41.13 4.33 17.90
N TYR A 326 42.01 3.36 18.14
CA TYR A 326 43.29 3.63 18.80
C TYR A 326 44.23 4.20 17.74
N SER A 327 44.36 5.54 17.69
CA SER A 327 45.47 6.20 17.02
C SER A 327 46.71 6.07 17.91
N THR A 328 47.44 4.98 17.72
CA THR A 328 48.78 4.81 18.31
C THR A 328 49.76 5.66 17.51
N LEU A 329 50.23 6.76 18.11
CA LEU A 329 51.34 7.57 17.61
C LEU A 329 52.62 6.72 17.55
N PRO A 330 53.39 6.71 16.44
CA PRO A 330 54.72 6.13 16.44
C PRO A 330 55.68 7.05 17.20
N GLY A 331 56.15 6.56 18.35
CA GLY A 331 57.21 7.19 19.13
C GLY A 331 58.54 7.18 18.37
N ALA A 332 59.20 8.34 18.38
CA ALA A 332 60.55 8.53 17.90
C ALA A 332 61.53 7.63 18.67
N ALA A 333 62.40 6.94 17.93
CA ALA A 333 63.52 6.19 18.47
C ALA A 333 64.62 7.15 18.95
N PRO A 334 65.25 6.90 20.11
CA PRO A 334 66.54 7.51 20.44
C PRO A 334 67.67 6.68 19.81
N GLU A 335 68.62 7.36 19.16
CA GLU A 335 69.88 6.76 18.72
C GLU A 335 70.70 6.25 19.90
N PRO A 336 71.39 5.09 19.76
CA PRO A 336 72.58 4.79 20.52
C PRO A 336 73.84 4.92 19.63
N GLY A 337 74.92 5.40 20.25
CA GLY A 337 76.29 5.22 19.75
C GLY A 337 76.80 3.80 19.89
#